data_AF-A0A6L8F1P6-F1
#
_entry.id   AF-A0A6L8F1P6-F1
#
_cell.length_a   1.000
_cell.length_b   1.000
_cell.length_c   1.000
_cell.angle_alpha   90.00
_cell.angle_beta   90.00
_cell.angle_gamma   90.00
#
_symmetry.space_group_name_H-M   'P 1'
#
loop_
_entity.id
_entity.type
_entity.pdbx_description
1 polymer ?
#
loop_
_entity_poly.entity_id
_entity_poly.type
_entity_poly.pdbx_seq_one_letter_code
_entity_poly.pdbx_strand_id
1 'polypeptide(L)'
;MGVYCLSMTKYPNREALRKAHDIYRDAMREFIFQYLEKRVENETVDDLIMRVLNREQQRTIDIKGISVIFRNRECWNDFFSQKFEYDRLLGRHRYDIRSVTSLIVMGRNQVSHPGSRDLDFEYTCTHLFLIAEVLGEVGKTQAKTEVKEIWDELFSDDAEERIANLTKQLEDMLNQLNTVEAEKTKYGKALKAASNRLAALRSVNAQLEKRLETTSIQLKDVKGELAACKTEVEKRNEKVVVRRPAPDFPYTGSQLRDYRNKAGLTQVAVALALGLSEGSAAAVGDWEAEREKVPPKHYAKLKKLYGLEVLPGNGKARKQK
;
A
#
# COMPACT_ATOMS: atom_id res chain seq x y z
N MET A 1 -21.21 30.64 14.86
CA MET A 1 -21.93 29.41 14.46
C MET A 1 -22.37 28.71 15.74
N GLY A 2 -23.60 28.97 16.21
CA GLY A 2 -24.17 28.29 17.37
C GLY A 2 -24.48 26.85 16.99
N VAL A 3 -23.97 25.90 17.75
CA VAL A 3 -24.15 24.47 17.48
C VAL A 3 -25.20 23.95 18.46
N TYR A 4 -26.33 23.52 17.91
CA TYR A 4 -27.49 23.03 18.64
C TYR A 4 -27.25 21.63 19.23
N CYS A 5 -27.73 21.40 20.45
CA CYS A 5 -27.88 20.06 21.03
C CYS A 5 -28.85 19.19 20.21
N LEU A 6 -28.61 17.88 20.25
CA LEU A 6 -29.24 16.82 19.45
C LEU A 6 -30.74 16.63 19.74
N SER A 7 -31.58 17.62 19.44
CA SER A 7 -32.99 17.39 19.17
C SER A 7 -33.09 16.78 17.76
N MET A 8 -33.52 15.50 17.67
CA MET A 8 -33.64 14.65 16.47
C MET A 8 -34.55 15.19 15.34
N THR A 9 -34.91 16.47 15.35
CA THR A 9 -35.91 17.04 14.45
C THR A 9 -35.29 18.08 13.54
N LYS A 10 -35.83 18.17 12.31
CA LYS A 10 -35.29 19.00 11.24
C LYS A 10 -35.29 20.51 11.58
N TYR A 11 -36.12 20.93 12.54
CA TYR A 11 -36.35 22.31 12.93
C TYR A 11 -36.52 22.42 14.47
N PRO A 12 -35.44 22.24 15.24
CA PRO A 12 -35.50 22.11 16.70
C PRO A 12 -36.08 23.35 17.38
N ASN A 13 -35.71 24.55 16.93
CA ASN A 13 -36.20 25.80 17.52
C ASN A 13 -37.70 25.99 17.31
N ARG A 14 -38.17 25.71 16.09
CA ARG A 14 -39.59 25.75 15.74
C ARG A 14 -40.41 24.76 16.55
N GLU A 15 -39.91 23.55 16.75
CA GLU A 15 -40.63 22.52 17.50
C GLU A 15 -40.69 22.83 19.00
N ALA A 16 -39.57 23.22 19.60
CA ALA A 16 -39.52 23.67 20.99
C ALA A 16 -40.52 24.80 21.23
N LEU A 17 -40.53 25.81 20.35
CA LEU A 17 -41.48 26.91 20.45
C LEU A 17 -42.93 26.46 20.20
N ARG A 18 -43.18 25.43 19.38
CA ARG A 18 -44.51 24.83 19.22
C ARG A 18 -45.00 24.21 20.52
N LYS A 19 -44.17 23.38 21.15
CA LYS A 19 -44.48 22.72 22.44
C LYS A 19 -44.77 23.76 23.53
N ALA A 20 -43.92 24.77 23.65
CA ALA A 20 -44.13 25.85 24.60
C ALA A 20 -45.42 26.65 24.37
N HIS A 21 -45.79 26.88 23.10
CA HIS A 21 -47.07 27.50 22.77
C HIS A 21 -48.28 26.64 23.18
N ASP A 22 -48.20 25.32 23.03
CA ASP A 22 -49.29 24.43 23.44
C ASP A 22 -49.43 24.41 24.98
N ILE A 23 -48.31 24.36 25.72
CA ILE A 23 -48.30 24.50 27.19
C ILE A 23 -48.92 25.84 27.61
N TYR A 24 -48.49 26.94 26.98
CA TYR A 24 -49.02 28.27 27.23
C TYR A 24 -50.53 28.34 27.00
N ARG A 25 -51.01 27.84 25.86
CA ARG A 25 -52.43 27.83 25.51
C ARG A 25 -53.24 27.11 26.59
N ASP A 26 -52.81 25.93 27.00
CA ASP A 26 -53.57 25.07 27.89
C ASP A 26 -53.61 25.66 29.31
N ALA A 27 -52.48 26.15 29.83
CA ALA A 27 -52.40 26.80 31.13
C ALA A 27 -53.19 28.12 31.19
N MET A 28 -53.13 28.93 30.13
CA MET A 28 -53.85 30.20 30.06
C MET A 28 -55.34 30.02 29.88
N ARG A 29 -55.77 28.99 29.13
CA ARG A 29 -57.18 28.64 29.00
C ARG A 29 -57.76 28.37 30.38
N GLU A 30 -57.14 27.47 31.14
CA GLU A 30 -57.57 27.13 32.50
C GLU A 30 -57.62 28.36 33.42
N PHE A 31 -56.57 29.20 33.37
CA PHE A 31 -56.52 30.44 34.14
C PHE A 31 -57.67 31.40 33.82
N ILE A 32 -57.96 31.61 32.52
CA ILE A 32 -59.06 32.49 32.08
C ILE A 32 -60.40 31.97 32.59
N PHE A 33 -60.67 30.67 32.45
CA PHE A 33 -61.93 30.09 32.96
C PHE A 33 -62.07 30.29 34.46
N GLN A 34 -61.04 29.95 35.25
CA GLN A 34 -61.06 30.13 36.71
C GLN A 34 -61.25 31.59 37.14
N TYR A 35 -60.67 32.53 36.40
CA TYR A 35 -60.82 33.95 36.71
C TYR A 35 -62.23 34.46 36.39
N LEU A 36 -62.77 34.09 35.22
CA LEU A 36 -64.11 34.51 34.81
C LEU A 36 -65.20 33.89 35.71
N GLU A 37 -65.07 32.62 36.10
CA GLU A 37 -66.00 31.97 37.04
C GLU A 37 -66.13 32.73 38.36
N LYS A 38 -65.03 33.32 38.85
CA LYS A 38 -65.03 34.08 40.11
C LYS A 38 -65.67 35.46 40.00
N ARG A 39 -65.80 36.03 38.80
CA ARG A 39 -66.27 37.41 38.61
C ARG A 39 -67.72 37.49 38.16
N VAL A 40 -68.26 36.42 37.60
CA VAL A 40 -69.59 36.42 37.02
C VAL A 40 -70.59 35.87 38.04
N GLU A 41 -71.33 36.76 38.72
CA GLU A 41 -72.34 36.38 39.72
C GLU A 41 -73.70 36.00 39.08
N ASN A 42 -74.01 36.50 37.88
CA ASN A 42 -75.37 36.44 37.28
C ASN A 42 -75.42 35.96 35.81
N GLU A 43 -74.28 35.61 35.20
CA GLU A 43 -74.18 35.08 33.83
C GLU A 43 -73.30 33.82 33.84
N THR A 44 -73.32 33.02 32.78
CA THR A 44 -72.34 31.93 32.65
C THR A 44 -71.03 32.45 32.05
N VAL A 45 -69.92 31.78 32.34
CA VAL A 45 -68.62 32.10 31.71
C VAL A 45 -68.70 31.96 30.19
N ASP A 46 -69.50 31.03 29.71
CA ASP A 46 -69.76 30.86 28.28
C ASP A 46 -70.45 32.09 27.68
N ASP A 47 -71.45 32.69 28.35
CA ASP A 47 -72.12 33.90 27.86
C ASP A 47 -71.16 35.08 27.69
N LEU A 48 -70.22 35.23 28.64
CA LEU A 48 -69.20 36.27 28.57
C LEU A 48 -68.19 36.00 27.45
N ILE A 49 -67.74 34.75 27.30
CA ILE A 49 -66.85 34.34 26.21
C ILE A 49 -67.52 34.55 24.85
N MET A 50 -68.82 34.25 24.73
CA MET A 50 -69.61 34.41 23.50
C MET A 50 -69.79 35.89 23.12
N ARG A 51 -69.75 36.81 24.08
CA ARG A 51 -69.78 38.27 23.84
C ARG A 51 -68.43 38.80 23.38
N VAL A 52 -67.34 38.26 23.92
CA VAL A 52 -65.98 38.80 23.77
C VAL A 52 -65.26 38.23 22.55
N LEU A 53 -65.49 36.95 22.26
CA LEU A 53 -64.87 36.24 21.13
C LEU A 53 -65.82 36.16 19.94
N ASN A 54 -65.29 36.21 18.72
CA ASN A 54 -66.08 35.96 17.52
C ASN A 54 -66.37 34.46 17.30
N ARG A 55 -67.31 34.12 16.40
CA ARG A 55 -67.74 32.72 16.14
C ARG A 55 -66.59 31.74 15.81
N GLU A 56 -65.49 32.22 15.23
CA GLU A 56 -64.32 31.38 14.94
C GLU A 56 -63.47 31.14 16.19
N GLN A 57 -63.28 32.16 17.02
CA GLN A 57 -62.53 32.09 18.28
C GLN A 57 -63.28 31.34 19.39
N GLN A 58 -64.60 31.29 19.31
CA GLN A 58 -65.47 30.57 20.25
C GLN A 58 -65.28 29.04 20.17
N ARG A 59 -64.92 28.49 18.99
CA ARG A 59 -64.82 27.04 18.79
C ARG A 59 -63.58 26.43 19.45
N THR A 60 -62.51 27.22 19.56
CA THR A 60 -61.25 26.85 20.20
C THR A 60 -60.61 28.12 20.73
N ILE A 61 -60.58 28.28 22.06
CA ILE A 61 -59.78 29.34 22.70
C ILE A 61 -58.30 28.99 22.49
N ASP A 62 -57.77 29.44 21.36
CA ASP A 62 -56.37 29.35 21.00
C ASP A 62 -55.63 30.63 21.46
N ILE A 63 -54.31 30.66 21.28
CA ILE A 63 -53.42 31.77 21.67
C ILE A 63 -53.92 33.14 21.15
N LYS A 64 -54.47 33.15 19.92
CA LYS A 64 -55.08 34.37 19.36
C LYS A 64 -56.33 34.82 20.12
N GLY A 65 -57.16 33.88 20.58
CA GLY A 65 -58.33 34.16 21.42
C GLY A 65 -57.92 34.70 22.79
N ILE A 66 -56.88 34.12 23.40
CA ILE A 66 -56.30 34.60 24.66
C ILE A 66 -55.90 36.07 24.53
N SER A 67 -55.12 36.46 23.51
CA SER A 67 -54.71 37.85 23.33
C SER A 67 -55.90 38.82 23.18
N VAL A 68 -56.98 38.41 22.52
CA VAL A 68 -58.20 39.23 22.37
C VAL A 68 -58.90 39.42 23.70
N ILE A 69 -59.03 38.36 24.50
CA ILE A 69 -59.62 38.43 25.84
C ILE A 69 -58.85 39.44 26.71
N PHE A 70 -57.52 39.41 26.69
CA PHE A 70 -56.67 40.31 27.49
C PHE A 70 -56.74 41.78 27.05
N ARG A 71 -57.15 42.05 25.81
CA ARG A 71 -57.38 43.42 25.30
C ARG A 71 -58.78 43.92 25.60
N ASN A 72 -59.74 43.05 25.93
CA ASN A 72 -61.10 43.45 26.25
C ASN A 72 -61.15 44.03 27.68
N ARG A 73 -61.54 45.31 27.78
CA ARG A 73 -61.65 46.02 29.06
C ARG A 73 -62.78 45.49 29.93
N GLU A 74 -63.84 44.92 29.36
CA GLU A 74 -64.98 44.38 30.12
C GLU A 74 -64.55 43.20 31.01
N CYS A 75 -63.59 42.40 30.53
CA CYS A 75 -63.16 41.19 31.23
C CYS A 75 -61.98 41.42 32.19
N TRP A 76 -61.07 42.36 31.90
CA TRP A 76 -59.73 42.35 32.53
C TRP A 76 -59.15 43.73 32.91
N ASN A 77 -59.98 44.78 33.05
CA ASN A 77 -59.47 46.12 33.37
C ASN A 77 -58.69 46.20 34.70
N ASP A 78 -59.11 45.43 35.71
CA ASP A 78 -58.62 45.59 37.09
C ASP A 78 -57.42 44.68 37.42
N PHE A 79 -57.31 43.51 36.78
CA PHE A 79 -56.35 42.47 37.16
C PHE A 79 -54.94 42.71 36.60
N PHE A 80 -54.84 43.18 35.34
CA PHE A 80 -53.56 43.36 34.66
C PHE A 80 -53.03 44.80 34.65
N SER A 81 -53.50 45.63 35.59
CA SER A 81 -52.80 46.88 35.90
C SER A 81 -51.40 46.64 36.49
N GLN A 82 -51.06 45.39 36.81
CA GLN A 82 -49.71 44.93 37.16
C GLN A 82 -48.78 45.09 35.95
N LYS A 83 -47.86 46.07 36.04
CA LYS A 83 -46.78 46.22 35.07
C LYS A 83 -45.78 45.08 35.30
N PHE A 84 -45.33 44.41 34.24
CA PHE A 84 -44.18 43.52 34.32
C PHE A 84 -42.99 44.45 34.62
N GLU A 85 -42.59 44.50 35.89
CA GLU A 85 -41.61 45.46 36.33
C GLU A 85 -40.24 45.13 35.75
N TYR A 86 -39.51 46.19 35.44
CA TYR A 86 -38.18 46.09 34.93
C TYR A 86 -37.27 47.09 35.62
N ASP A 87 -36.22 46.57 36.28
CA ASP A 87 -35.30 47.34 37.11
C ASP A 87 -33.86 47.36 36.57
N ARG A 88 -33.27 48.57 36.55
CA ARG A 88 -31.88 48.86 36.20
C ARG A 88 -30.98 48.82 37.44
N LEU A 89 -30.64 47.63 37.92
CA LEU A 89 -29.21 47.25 37.92
C LEU A 89 -28.87 46.46 36.62
N LEU A 90 -29.89 46.11 35.79
CA LEU A 90 -29.93 44.86 35.01
C LEU A 90 -30.24 45.00 33.47
N GLY A 91 -30.07 46.18 32.83
CA GLY A 91 -30.55 46.62 31.46
C GLY A 91 -31.66 45.87 30.61
N ARG A 92 -32.97 46.28 30.59
CA ARG A 92 -34.11 45.51 29.98
C ARG A 92 -35.63 46.00 30.07
N HIS A 93 -36.12 47.15 29.62
CA HIS A 93 -37.58 47.43 29.28
C HIS A 93 -38.82 46.85 30.08
N ARG A 94 -39.70 47.73 30.59
CA ARG A 94 -41.05 47.39 31.15
C ARG A 94 -42.04 47.06 30.03
N TYR A 95 -42.68 45.88 30.06
CA TYR A 95 -43.74 45.51 29.11
C TYR A 95 -45.11 45.36 29.79
N ASP A 96 -46.17 45.78 29.10
CA ASP A 96 -47.56 45.45 29.47
C ASP A 96 -47.86 44.01 29.01
N ILE A 97 -48.64 43.25 29.79
CA ILE A 97 -49.07 41.89 29.43
C ILE A 97 -49.71 41.83 28.05
N ARG A 98 -50.43 42.89 27.66
CA ARG A 98 -51.07 42.99 26.35
C ARG A 98 -50.03 42.99 25.23
N SER A 99 -48.90 43.65 25.45
CA SER A 99 -47.77 43.66 24.51
C SER A 99 -47.10 42.28 24.46
N VAL A 100 -46.87 41.65 25.61
CA VAL A 100 -46.23 40.32 25.67
C VAL A 100 -47.10 39.25 25.02
N THR A 101 -48.39 39.20 25.33
CA THR A 101 -49.34 38.25 24.69
C THR A 101 -49.43 38.47 23.18
N SER A 102 -49.27 39.71 22.70
CA SER A 102 -49.20 39.99 21.26
C SER A 102 -47.93 39.41 20.62
N LEU A 103 -46.78 39.49 21.30
CA LEU A 103 -45.53 38.88 20.84
C LEU A 103 -45.66 37.35 20.80
N ILE A 104 -46.28 36.73 21.81
CA ILE A 104 -46.54 35.29 21.84
C ILE A 104 -47.43 34.88 20.65
N VAL A 105 -48.47 35.66 20.31
CA VAL A 105 -49.28 35.41 19.10
C VAL A 105 -48.43 35.49 17.82
N MET A 106 -47.51 36.46 17.73
CA MET A 106 -46.59 36.55 16.60
C MET A 106 -45.69 35.30 16.49
N GLY A 107 -45.15 34.84 17.62
CA GLY A 107 -44.41 33.57 17.70
C GLY A 107 -45.22 32.39 17.21
N ARG A 108 -46.49 32.28 17.64
CA ARG A 108 -47.39 31.20 17.20
C ARG A 108 -47.60 31.21 15.69
N ASN A 109 -47.84 32.39 15.10
CA ASN A 109 -48.01 32.51 13.65
C ASN A 109 -46.75 32.05 12.90
N GLN A 110 -45.56 32.42 13.38
CA GLN A 110 -44.29 31.99 12.76
C GLN A 110 -44.11 30.47 12.77
N VAL A 111 -44.52 29.79 13.84
CA VAL A 111 -44.40 28.33 14.00
C VAL A 111 -45.42 27.56 13.14
N SER A 112 -46.60 28.15 12.89
CA SER A 112 -47.74 27.51 12.20
C SER A 112 -47.61 27.40 10.67
N HIS A 113 -46.56 27.95 10.06
CA HIS A 113 -46.30 27.84 8.62
C HIS A 113 -45.33 26.68 8.28
N PRO A 114 -45.81 25.53 7.77
CA PRO A 114 -45.02 24.29 7.63
C PRO A 114 -43.99 24.26 6.48
N GLY A 115 -43.66 25.39 5.84
CA GLY A 115 -42.73 25.45 4.69
C GLY A 115 -41.46 26.27 4.89
N SER A 116 -41.30 26.94 6.02
CA SER A 116 -40.20 27.89 6.26
C SER A 116 -39.01 27.23 6.98
N ARG A 117 -37.82 27.85 6.83
CA ARG A 117 -36.60 27.51 7.57
C ARG A 117 -36.85 27.48 9.09
N ASP A 118 -35.91 26.89 9.83
CA ASP A 118 -35.97 26.95 11.28
C ASP A 118 -36.01 28.39 11.78
N LEU A 119 -36.52 28.57 13.00
CA LEU A 119 -36.51 29.87 13.65
C LEU A 119 -35.10 30.23 14.13
N ASP A 120 -34.83 31.54 14.17
CA ASP A 120 -33.59 32.06 14.72
C ASP A 120 -33.47 31.73 16.22
N PHE A 121 -32.23 31.53 16.67
CA PHE A 121 -31.90 31.21 18.05
C PHE A 121 -32.39 32.29 19.03
N GLU A 122 -32.05 33.56 18.77
CA GLU A 122 -32.39 34.67 19.66
C GLU A 122 -33.90 34.89 19.69
N TYR A 123 -34.53 34.75 18.52
CA TYR A 123 -35.99 34.80 18.40
C TYR A 123 -36.67 33.75 19.29
N THR A 124 -36.21 32.51 19.22
CA THR A 124 -36.78 31.37 19.95
C THR A 124 -36.55 31.49 21.44
N CYS A 125 -35.32 31.82 21.84
CA CYS A 125 -34.94 32.08 23.23
C CYS A 125 -35.80 33.18 23.85
N THR A 126 -36.00 34.29 23.13
CA THR A 126 -36.83 35.41 23.58
C THR A 126 -38.29 34.98 23.79
N HIS A 127 -38.88 34.20 22.88
CA HIS A 127 -40.28 33.79 23.01
C HIS A 127 -40.48 32.77 24.13
N LEU A 128 -39.57 31.82 24.31
CA LEU A 128 -39.63 30.87 25.42
C LEU A 128 -39.56 31.60 26.77
N PHE A 129 -38.67 32.60 26.88
CA PHE A 129 -38.61 33.47 28.06
C PHE A 129 -39.92 34.22 28.31
N LEU A 130 -40.48 34.87 27.29
CA LEU A 130 -41.74 35.62 27.43
C LEU A 130 -42.91 34.73 27.85
N ILE A 131 -43.00 33.51 27.32
CA ILE A 131 -44.02 32.53 27.71
C ILE A 131 -43.84 32.14 29.18
N ALA A 132 -42.63 31.76 29.59
CA ALA A 132 -42.34 31.35 30.97
C ALA A 132 -42.62 32.47 31.99
N GLU A 133 -42.34 33.72 31.63
CA GLU A 133 -42.61 34.87 32.49
C GLU A 133 -44.11 35.11 32.68
N VAL A 134 -44.90 35.12 31.60
CA VAL A 134 -46.36 35.28 31.70
C VAL A 134 -46.97 34.16 32.54
N LEU A 135 -46.54 32.91 32.35
CA LEU A 135 -47.01 31.77 33.14
C LEU A 135 -46.66 31.91 34.62
N GLY A 136 -45.51 32.50 34.95
CA GLY A 136 -45.12 32.83 36.32
C GLY A 136 -46.05 33.86 36.96
N GLU A 137 -46.33 34.96 36.27
CA GLU A 137 -47.19 36.03 36.78
C GLU A 137 -48.63 35.59 37.00
N VAL A 138 -49.16 34.69 36.17
CA VAL A 138 -50.51 34.13 36.37
C VAL A 138 -50.54 32.97 37.38
N GLY A 139 -49.42 32.68 38.06
CA GLY A 139 -49.32 31.65 39.09
C GLY A 139 -49.30 30.20 38.57
N LYS A 140 -49.08 29.99 37.26
CA LYS A 140 -48.98 28.67 36.63
C LYS A 140 -47.53 28.16 36.68
N THR A 141 -47.06 27.89 37.90
CA THR A 141 -45.67 27.49 38.19
C THR A 141 -45.24 26.20 37.49
N GLN A 142 -46.11 25.20 37.44
CA GLN A 142 -45.83 23.94 36.74
C GLN A 142 -45.58 24.16 35.24
N ALA A 143 -46.49 24.88 34.57
CA ALA A 143 -46.34 25.21 33.16
C ALA A 143 -45.10 26.09 32.89
N LYS A 144 -44.75 27.00 33.82
CA LYS A 144 -43.49 27.77 33.75
C LYS A 144 -42.27 26.85 33.79
N THR A 145 -42.25 25.86 34.68
CA THR A 145 -41.15 24.89 34.78
C THR A 145 -41.01 24.07 33.50
N GLU A 146 -42.11 23.55 32.94
CA GLU A 146 -42.07 22.79 31.69
C GLU A 146 -41.51 23.60 30.51
N VAL A 147 -41.87 24.89 30.41
CA VAL A 147 -41.30 25.77 29.37
C VAL A 147 -39.81 26.06 29.62
N LYS A 148 -39.38 26.14 30.88
CA LYS A 148 -37.95 26.26 31.22
C LYS A 148 -37.19 24.99 30.91
N GLU A 149 -37.74 23.82 31.15
CA GLU A 149 -37.11 22.54 30.77
C GLU A 149 -36.93 22.46 29.26
N ILE A 150 -37.91 22.90 28.46
CA ILE A 150 -37.74 23.03 27.00
C ILE A 150 -36.61 23.99 26.64
N TRP A 151 -36.47 25.10 27.38
CA TRP A 151 -35.40 26.08 27.19
C TRP A 151 -34.04 25.47 27.56
N ASP A 152 -33.93 24.77 28.69
CA ASP A 152 -32.73 24.11 29.16
C ASP A 152 -32.33 22.92 28.28
N GLU A 153 -33.27 22.18 27.69
CA GLU A 153 -32.99 21.10 26.73
C GLU A 153 -32.49 21.67 25.39
N LEU A 154 -33.15 22.72 24.89
CA LEU A 154 -32.81 23.33 23.60
C LEU A 154 -31.48 24.09 23.65
N PHE A 155 -31.19 24.72 24.79
CA PHE A 155 -30.05 25.60 24.98
C PHE A 155 -29.08 25.12 26.06
N SER A 156 -29.17 23.86 26.47
CA SER A 156 -28.21 23.27 27.40
C SER A 156 -26.81 23.50 26.87
N ASP A 157 -26.00 24.19 27.66
CA ASP A 157 -24.57 24.29 27.42
C ASP A 157 -23.95 22.93 27.74
N ASP A 158 -24.08 21.99 26.81
CA ASP A 158 -23.33 20.73 26.77
C ASP A 158 -21.83 20.98 26.47
N ALA A 159 -21.38 22.21 26.72
CA ALA A 159 -20.02 22.68 26.52
C ALA A 159 -19.05 21.87 27.39
N GLU A 160 -19.44 21.49 28.61
CA GLU A 160 -18.59 20.70 29.51
C GLU A 160 -18.38 19.27 29.00
N GLU A 161 -19.45 18.56 28.60
CA GLU A 161 -19.34 17.22 28.01
C GLU A 161 -18.57 17.26 26.68
N ARG A 162 -18.79 18.31 25.88
CA ARG A 162 -18.08 18.52 24.63
C ARG A 162 -16.61 18.84 24.83
N ILE A 163 -16.26 19.65 25.84
CA ILE A 163 -14.87 19.89 26.25
C ILE A 163 -14.23 18.60 26.72
N ALA A 164 -14.92 17.79 27.53
CA ALA A 164 -14.42 16.49 27.99
C ALA A 164 -14.14 15.54 26.81
N ASN A 165 -15.08 15.43 25.87
CA ASN A 165 -14.93 14.61 24.66
C ASN A 165 -13.79 15.11 23.75
N LEU A 166 -13.68 16.42 23.51
CA LEU A 166 -12.58 17.00 22.73
C LEU A 166 -11.22 16.81 23.40
N THR A 167 -11.17 16.93 24.73
CA THR A 167 -9.94 16.71 25.51
C THR A 167 -9.47 15.26 25.37
N LYS A 168 -10.40 14.30 25.48
CA LYS A 168 -10.10 12.88 25.28
C LYS A 168 -9.61 12.60 23.85
N GLN A 169 -10.25 13.18 22.84
CA GLN A 169 -9.81 13.05 21.44
C GLN A 169 -8.40 13.63 21.23
N LEU A 170 -8.08 14.77 21.84
CA LEU A 170 -6.75 15.36 21.79
C LEU A 170 -5.69 14.44 22.43
N GLU A 171 -6.00 13.82 23.56
CA GLU A 171 -5.11 12.88 24.23
C GLU A 171 -4.86 11.62 23.38
N ASP A 172 -5.90 11.07 22.76
CA ASP A 172 -5.77 9.94 21.83
C ASP A 172 -4.92 10.29 20.61
N MET A 173 -5.13 11.47 20.01
CA MET A 173 -4.30 11.94 18.89
C MET A 173 -2.84 12.17 19.30
N LEU A 174 -2.60 12.69 20.50
CA LEU A 174 -1.25 12.88 21.03
C LEU A 174 -0.52 11.54 21.17
N ASN A 175 -1.21 10.52 21.69
CA ASN A 175 -0.68 9.17 21.82
C ASN A 175 -0.37 8.52 20.47
N GLN A 176 -1.24 8.73 19.47
CA GLN A 176 -0.99 8.27 18.10
C GLN A 176 0.22 8.97 17.47
N LEU A 177 0.36 10.28 17.66
CA LEU A 177 1.48 11.06 17.14
C LEU A 177 2.82 10.58 17.72
N ASN A 178 2.88 10.34 19.03
CA ASN A 178 4.05 9.77 19.69
C ASN A 178 4.43 8.38 19.12
N THR A 179 3.42 7.55 18.83
CA THR A 179 3.63 6.23 18.23
C THR A 179 4.21 6.35 16.82
N VAL A 180 3.65 7.22 15.99
CA VAL A 180 4.13 7.49 14.63
C VAL A 180 5.54 8.07 14.63
N GLU A 181 5.88 8.96 15.56
CA GLU A 181 7.25 9.48 15.71
C GLU A 181 8.23 8.37 16.09
N ALA A 182 7.88 7.49 17.03
CA ALA A 182 8.69 6.33 17.38
C ALA A 182 8.93 5.42 16.16
N GLU A 183 7.90 5.16 15.35
CA GLU A 183 8.02 4.37 14.12
C GLU A 183 8.89 5.08 13.07
N LYS A 184 8.71 6.38 12.86
CA LYS A 184 9.52 7.19 11.95
C LYS A 184 11.00 7.11 12.30
N THR A 185 11.34 7.21 13.59
CA THR A 185 12.75 7.08 14.02
C THR A 185 13.28 5.67 13.79
N LYS A 186 12.48 4.62 14.04
CA LYS A 186 12.84 3.22 13.77
C LYS A 186 13.11 2.98 12.28
N TYR A 187 12.19 3.38 11.40
CA TYR A 187 12.33 3.21 9.96
C TYR A 187 13.45 4.09 9.39
N GLY A 188 13.67 5.30 9.91
CA GLY A 188 14.80 6.14 9.53
C GLY A 188 16.16 5.48 9.81
N LYS A 189 16.32 4.83 10.96
CA LYS A 189 17.53 4.04 11.29
C LYS A 189 17.70 2.86 10.34
N ALA A 190 16.63 2.11 10.08
CA ALA A 190 16.66 0.96 9.17
C ALA A 190 17.02 1.35 7.73
N LEU A 191 16.47 2.46 7.23
CA LEU A 191 16.77 2.98 5.90
C LEU A 191 18.24 3.37 5.76
N LYS A 192 18.80 4.05 6.76
CA LYS A 192 20.23 4.42 6.77
C LYS A 192 21.13 3.17 6.76
N ALA A 193 20.79 2.15 7.55
CA ALA A 193 21.51 0.88 7.56
C ALA A 193 21.43 0.15 6.20
N ALA A 194 20.25 0.09 5.59
CA ALA A 194 20.05 -0.52 4.27
C ALA A 194 20.82 0.22 3.17
N SER A 195 20.79 1.56 3.19
CA SER A 195 21.54 2.41 2.25
C SER A 195 23.05 2.16 2.34
N ASN A 196 23.60 2.10 3.56
CA ASN A 196 25.00 1.77 3.78
C ASN A 196 25.36 0.38 3.26
N ARG A 197 24.50 -0.62 3.49
CA ARG A 197 24.70 -1.99 2.98
C ARG A 197 24.72 -2.02 1.45
N LEU A 198 23.83 -1.26 0.81
CA LEU A 198 23.77 -1.16 -0.65
C LEU A 198 25.01 -0.49 -1.24
N ALA A 199 25.52 0.56 -0.59
CA ALA A 199 26.79 1.19 -0.98
C ALA A 199 27.97 0.20 -0.87
N ALA A 200 28.04 -0.59 0.21
CA ALA A 200 29.06 -1.62 0.37
C ALA A 200 28.97 -2.69 -0.74
N LEU A 201 27.76 -3.18 -1.04
CA LEU A 201 27.54 -4.17 -2.10
C LEU A 201 27.93 -3.64 -3.48
N ARG A 202 27.64 -2.37 -3.79
CA ARG A 202 28.08 -1.73 -5.04
C ARG A 202 29.61 -1.70 -5.16
N SER A 203 30.31 -1.39 -4.07
CA SER A 203 31.77 -1.42 -4.04
C SER A 203 32.32 -2.83 -4.29
N VAL A 204 31.73 -3.85 -3.64
CA VAL A 204 32.12 -5.26 -3.86
C VAL A 204 31.88 -5.68 -5.30
N ASN A 205 30.73 -5.35 -5.90
CA ASN A 205 30.46 -5.67 -7.30
C ASN A 205 31.47 -5.03 -8.25
N ALA A 206 31.81 -3.75 -8.04
CA ALA A 206 32.82 -3.08 -8.85
C ALA A 206 34.22 -3.75 -8.73
N GLN A 207 34.56 -4.27 -7.55
CA GLN A 207 35.80 -5.05 -7.37
C GLN A 207 35.73 -6.40 -8.10
N LEU A 208 34.59 -7.08 -8.05
CA LEU A 208 34.39 -8.36 -8.75
C LEU A 208 34.45 -8.18 -10.28
N GLU A 209 33.85 -7.12 -10.82
CA GLU A 209 33.95 -6.78 -12.25
C GLU A 209 35.41 -6.57 -12.69
N LYS A 210 36.20 -5.81 -11.91
CA LYS A 210 37.64 -5.65 -12.19
C LYS A 210 38.42 -6.96 -12.15
N ARG A 211 38.11 -7.83 -11.17
CA ARG A 211 38.74 -9.15 -11.07
C ARG A 211 38.38 -10.02 -12.26
N LEU A 212 37.12 -10.01 -12.69
CA LEU A 212 36.65 -10.77 -13.83
C LEU A 212 37.37 -10.33 -15.11
N GLU A 213 37.48 -9.01 -15.35
CA GLU A 213 38.23 -8.47 -16.48
C GLU A 213 39.69 -8.92 -16.47
N THR A 214 40.35 -8.80 -15.31
CA THR A 214 41.75 -9.23 -15.14
C THR A 214 41.93 -10.72 -15.45
N THR A 215 41.05 -11.58 -14.91
CA THR A 215 41.08 -13.02 -15.17
C THR A 215 40.77 -13.34 -16.63
N SER A 216 39.89 -12.58 -17.29
CA SER A 216 39.56 -12.76 -18.70
C SER A 216 40.77 -12.46 -19.61
N ILE A 217 41.49 -11.38 -19.32
CA ILE A 217 42.75 -11.03 -20.01
C ILE A 217 43.78 -12.15 -19.80
N GLN A 218 44.02 -12.57 -18.55
CA GLN A 218 44.96 -13.66 -18.24
C GLN A 218 44.61 -14.96 -18.96
N LEU A 219 43.32 -15.30 -19.05
CA LEU A 219 42.86 -16.50 -19.74
C LEU A 219 43.11 -16.40 -21.25
N LYS A 220 42.95 -15.22 -21.86
CA LYS A 220 43.29 -14.96 -23.26
C LYS A 220 44.79 -15.13 -23.51
N ASP A 221 45.62 -14.62 -22.62
CA ASP A 221 47.08 -14.73 -22.71
C ASP A 221 47.53 -16.19 -22.61
N VAL A 222 47.04 -16.93 -21.60
CA VAL A 222 47.33 -18.37 -21.44
C VAL A 222 46.85 -19.18 -22.64
N LYS A 223 45.69 -18.84 -23.23
CA LYS A 223 45.24 -19.47 -24.49
C LYS A 223 46.19 -19.18 -25.64
N GLY A 224 46.71 -17.95 -25.74
CA GLY A 224 47.70 -17.57 -26.74
C GLY A 224 49.02 -18.33 -26.57
N GLU A 225 49.54 -18.40 -25.34
CA GLU A 225 50.73 -19.18 -24.99
C GLU A 225 50.55 -20.66 -25.27
N LEU A 226 49.39 -21.23 -24.95
CA LEU A 226 49.06 -22.63 -25.24
C LEU A 226 49.03 -22.89 -26.75
N ALA A 227 48.44 -21.99 -27.54
CA ALA A 227 48.42 -22.10 -29.00
C ALA A 227 49.84 -22.03 -29.57
N ALA A 228 50.67 -21.09 -29.10
CA ALA A 228 52.07 -20.99 -29.51
C ALA A 228 52.86 -22.27 -29.16
N CYS A 229 52.72 -22.77 -27.93
CA CYS A 229 53.35 -24.01 -27.48
C CYS A 229 52.91 -25.20 -28.34
N LYS A 230 51.62 -25.29 -28.68
CA LYS A 230 51.09 -26.34 -29.56
C LYS A 230 51.73 -26.30 -30.95
N THR A 231 51.82 -25.11 -31.57
CA THR A 231 52.49 -24.97 -32.88
C THR A 231 53.98 -25.32 -32.82
N GLU A 232 54.65 -25.02 -31.71
CA GLU A 232 56.07 -25.36 -31.52
C GLU A 232 56.27 -26.87 -31.35
N VAL A 233 55.37 -27.56 -30.64
CA VAL A 233 55.34 -29.02 -30.55
C VAL A 233 55.08 -29.66 -31.91
N GLU A 234 54.13 -29.14 -32.68
CA GLU A 234 53.84 -29.61 -34.05
C GLU A 234 55.07 -29.47 -34.96
N LYS A 235 55.74 -28.31 -34.96
CA LYS A 235 57.01 -28.10 -35.69
C LYS A 235 58.12 -29.05 -35.27
N ARG A 236 58.26 -29.32 -33.97
CA ARG A 236 59.25 -30.29 -33.46
C ARG A 236 58.91 -31.71 -33.90
N ASN A 237 57.64 -32.09 -33.87
CA ASN A 237 57.20 -33.39 -34.37
C ASN A 237 57.45 -33.53 -35.88
N GLU A 238 57.19 -32.50 -36.69
CA GLU A 238 57.55 -32.49 -38.11
C GLU A 238 59.07 -32.65 -38.32
N LYS A 239 59.90 -31.92 -37.57
CA LYS A 239 61.37 -32.09 -37.61
C LYS A 239 61.83 -33.49 -37.22
N VAL A 240 61.14 -34.16 -36.30
CA VAL A 240 61.42 -35.56 -35.91
C VAL A 240 61.01 -36.52 -37.02
N VAL A 241 59.91 -36.27 -37.72
CA VAL A 241 59.44 -37.10 -38.85
C VAL A 241 60.37 -36.99 -40.07
N VAL A 242 61.02 -35.84 -40.30
CA VAL A 242 61.93 -35.61 -41.45
C VAL A 242 63.32 -36.26 -41.28
N ARG A 243 63.65 -36.88 -40.13
CA ARG A 243 64.96 -37.54 -39.88
C ARG A 243 64.95 -39.08 -39.87
N ARG A 244 64.02 -39.72 -40.58
CA ARG A 244 64.15 -41.15 -40.93
C ARG A 244 64.04 -41.34 -42.45
N PRO A 245 65.15 -41.59 -43.17
CA PRO A 245 65.05 -42.19 -44.48
C PRO A 245 64.43 -43.59 -44.31
N ALA A 246 63.49 -43.92 -45.19
CA ALA A 246 62.85 -45.23 -45.29
C ALA A 246 63.88 -46.38 -45.37
N PRO A 247 63.53 -47.62 -44.97
CA PRO A 247 64.46 -48.74 -45.02
C PRO A 247 64.78 -49.13 -46.47
N ASP A 248 66.00 -48.82 -46.93
CA ASP A 248 66.49 -49.21 -48.26
C ASP A 248 66.84 -50.70 -48.40
N PHE A 249 66.62 -51.53 -47.36
CA PHE A 249 66.57 -52.98 -47.51
C PHE A 249 65.30 -53.50 -46.83
N PRO A 250 64.41 -54.22 -47.54
CA PRO A 250 63.06 -54.53 -47.04
C PRO A 250 63.03 -55.65 -46.00
N TYR A 251 64.18 -56.06 -45.46
CA TYR A 251 64.29 -57.14 -44.49
C TYR A 251 64.94 -56.65 -43.19
N THR A 252 64.29 -56.95 -42.06
CA THR A 252 64.85 -56.74 -40.73
C THR A 252 66.02 -57.69 -40.47
N GLY A 253 66.87 -57.38 -39.48
CA GLY A 253 68.00 -58.24 -39.12
C GLY A 253 67.55 -59.64 -38.70
N SER A 254 66.39 -59.74 -38.05
CA SER A 254 65.75 -61.03 -37.74
C SER A 254 65.36 -61.80 -39.01
N GLN A 255 64.77 -61.12 -40.00
CA GLN A 255 64.41 -61.77 -41.27
C GLN A 255 65.65 -62.28 -42.01
N LEU A 256 66.76 -61.53 -42.00
CA LEU A 256 68.02 -61.98 -42.62
C LEU A 256 68.57 -63.23 -41.96
N ARG A 257 68.53 -63.29 -40.62
CA ARG A 257 68.93 -64.47 -39.86
C ARG A 257 68.07 -65.67 -40.19
N ASP A 258 66.75 -65.48 -40.28
CA ASP A 258 65.81 -66.55 -40.61
C ASP A 258 66.04 -67.07 -42.04
N TYR A 259 66.28 -66.17 -42.99
CA TYR A 259 66.59 -66.56 -44.37
C TYR A 259 67.93 -67.28 -44.48
N ARG A 260 68.96 -66.82 -43.77
CA ARG A 260 70.25 -67.51 -43.70
C ARG A 260 70.09 -68.92 -43.12
N ASN A 261 69.36 -69.05 -42.02
CA ASN A 261 69.12 -70.34 -41.37
C ASN A 261 68.30 -71.28 -42.29
N LYS A 262 67.28 -70.77 -42.99
CA LYS A 262 66.50 -71.53 -43.97
C LYS A 262 67.34 -71.99 -45.17
N ALA A 263 68.30 -71.18 -45.60
CA ALA A 263 69.24 -71.54 -46.65
C ALA A 263 70.37 -72.48 -46.18
N GLY A 264 70.43 -72.83 -44.88
CA GLY A 264 71.48 -73.69 -44.32
C GLY A 264 72.87 -73.04 -44.33
N LEU A 265 72.96 -71.72 -44.42
CA LEU A 265 74.22 -70.99 -44.55
C LEU A 265 74.76 -70.53 -43.19
N THR A 266 76.08 -70.53 -43.02
CA THR A 266 76.74 -69.85 -41.88
C THR A 266 76.98 -68.38 -42.22
N GLN A 267 77.19 -67.52 -41.23
CA GLN A 267 77.55 -66.11 -41.47
C GLN A 267 78.85 -65.98 -42.28
N VAL A 268 79.81 -66.89 -42.06
CA VAL A 268 81.05 -67.01 -42.84
C VAL A 268 80.75 -67.35 -44.29
N ALA A 269 79.85 -68.31 -44.55
CA ALA A 269 79.47 -68.69 -45.91
C ALA A 269 78.78 -67.55 -46.67
N VAL A 270 77.94 -66.77 -45.98
CA VAL A 270 77.34 -65.55 -46.56
C VAL A 270 78.41 -64.50 -46.86
N ALA A 271 79.34 -64.24 -45.93
CA ALA A 271 80.41 -63.26 -46.14
C ALA A 271 81.27 -63.63 -47.37
N LEU A 272 81.68 -64.90 -47.49
CA LEU A 272 82.43 -65.40 -48.64
C LEU A 272 81.64 -65.28 -49.94
N ALA A 273 80.35 -65.65 -49.95
CA ALA A 273 79.52 -65.55 -51.14
C ALA A 273 79.26 -64.10 -51.59
N LEU A 274 79.38 -63.13 -50.67
CA LEU A 274 79.33 -61.71 -50.99
C LEU A 274 80.67 -61.16 -51.53
N GLY A 275 81.75 -61.94 -51.45
CA GLY A 275 83.11 -61.53 -51.82
C GLY A 275 83.83 -60.76 -50.72
N LEU A 276 83.43 -60.96 -49.46
CA LEU A 276 84.10 -60.41 -48.29
C LEU A 276 85.18 -61.39 -47.80
N SER A 277 86.20 -60.89 -47.10
CA SER A 277 87.24 -61.74 -46.50
C SER A 277 86.66 -62.63 -45.39
N GLU A 278 87.31 -63.74 -45.06
CA GLU A 278 86.84 -64.68 -44.01
C GLU A 278 86.62 -64.00 -42.64
N GLY A 279 87.38 -62.94 -42.33
CA GLY A 279 87.20 -62.11 -41.13
C GLY A 279 85.93 -61.24 -41.11
N SER A 280 85.17 -61.20 -42.21
CA SER A 280 83.98 -60.35 -42.37
C SER A 280 82.67 -61.02 -41.96
N ALA A 281 82.71 -62.20 -41.33
CA ALA A 281 81.53 -62.84 -40.76
C ALA A 281 80.86 -61.97 -39.67
N ALA A 282 81.66 -61.17 -38.95
CA ALA A 282 81.18 -60.19 -37.98
C ALA A 282 80.24 -59.15 -38.62
N ALA A 283 80.54 -58.68 -39.84
CA ALA A 283 79.70 -57.73 -40.55
C ALA A 283 78.30 -58.31 -40.87
N VAL A 284 78.23 -59.59 -41.26
CA VAL A 284 76.94 -60.27 -41.46
C VAL A 284 76.19 -60.41 -40.13
N GLY A 285 76.90 -60.69 -39.04
CA GLY A 285 76.32 -60.72 -37.69
C GLY A 285 75.79 -59.36 -37.24
N ASP A 286 76.50 -58.27 -37.55
CA ASP A 286 76.08 -56.91 -37.24
C ASP A 286 74.85 -56.49 -38.07
N TRP A 287 74.71 -56.99 -39.31
CA TRP A 287 73.49 -56.82 -40.10
C TRP A 287 72.30 -57.59 -39.51
N GLU A 288 72.51 -58.84 -39.08
CA GLU A 288 71.47 -59.67 -38.45
C GLU A 288 71.08 -59.20 -37.04
N ALA A 289 71.96 -58.45 -36.38
CA ALA A 289 71.71 -57.81 -35.08
C ALA A 289 71.22 -56.36 -35.21
N GLU A 290 71.05 -55.88 -36.44
CA GLU A 290 70.64 -54.50 -36.76
C GLU A 290 71.60 -53.42 -36.19
N ARG A 291 72.84 -53.79 -35.89
CA ARG A 291 73.90 -52.89 -35.44
C ARG A 291 74.48 -52.08 -36.59
N GLU A 292 74.55 -52.71 -37.77
CA GLU A 292 75.00 -52.07 -39.00
C GLU A 292 74.01 -52.36 -40.15
N LYS A 293 73.89 -51.43 -41.09
CA LYS A 293 73.05 -51.61 -42.28
C LYS A 293 73.79 -52.43 -43.33
N VAL A 294 73.08 -53.36 -43.97
CA VAL A 294 73.60 -54.05 -45.15
C VAL A 294 73.91 -53.01 -46.25
N PRO A 295 75.14 -52.95 -46.78
CA PRO A 295 75.48 -52.05 -47.89
C PRO A 295 74.68 -52.41 -49.17
N PRO A 296 74.12 -51.43 -49.91
CA PRO A 296 73.27 -51.68 -51.08
C PRO A 296 73.88 -52.57 -52.17
N LYS A 297 75.20 -52.50 -52.33
CA LYS A 297 75.96 -53.35 -53.26
C LYS A 297 75.78 -54.87 -53.02
N HIS A 298 75.35 -55.27 -51.83
CA HIS A 298 75.16 -56.68 -51.46
C HIS A 298 73.71 -57.17 -51.60
N TYR A 299 72.73 -56.28 -51.85
CA TYR A 299 71.30 -56.65 -51.83
C TYR A 299 70.92 -57.70 -52.85
N ALA A 300 71.35 -57.53 -54.11
CA ALA A 300 71.06 -58.49 -55.16
C ALA A 300 71.65 -59.87 -54.86
N LYS A 301 72.90 -59.90 -54.37
CA LYS A 301 73.57 -61.16 -54.00
C LYS A 301 72.90 -61.84 -52.81
N LEU A 302 72.49 -61.09 -51.78
CA LEU A 302 71.76 -61.64 -50.64
C LEU A 302 70.39 -62.20 -51.03
N LYS A 303 69.63 -61.48 -51.86
CA LYS A 303 68.34 -62.00 -52.37
C LYS A 303 68.52 -63.33 -53.10
N LYS A 304 69.54 -63.42 -53.95
CA LYS A 304 69.87 -64.67 -54.66
C LYS A 304 70.31 -65.79 -53.70
N LEU A 305 71.20 -65.49 -52.75
CA LEU A 305 71.71 -66.45 -51.76
C LEU A 305 70.62 -67.03 -50.86
N TYR A 306 69.65 -66.20 -50.51
CA TYR A 306 68.54 -66.58 -49.64
C TYR A 306 67.32 -67.14 -50.40
N GLY A 307 67.41 -67.31 -51.72
CA GLY A 307 66.31 -67.84 -52.53
C GLY A 307 65.10 -66.90 -52.59
N LEU A 308 65.32 -65.59 -52.46
CA LEU A 308 64.29 -64.54 -52.48
C LEU A 308 64.08 -63.94 -53.88
N GLU A 309 64.75 -64.48 -54.90
CA GLU A 309 64.48 -64.13 -56.29
C GLU A 309 63.23 -64.85 -56.78
N VAL A 310 62.16 -64.09 -57.00
CA VAL A 310 60.99 -64.53 -57.75
C VAL A 310 61.41 -64.66 -59.22
N LEU A 311 61.47 -65.88 -59.74
CA LEU A 311 61.72 -66.15 -61.15
C LEU A 311 60.63 -65.45 -62.01
N PRO A 312 60.99 -64.74 -63.09
CA PRO A 312 60.01 -64.14 -64.00
C PRO A 312 59.29 -65.25 -64.79
N GLY A 313 58.13 -65.68 -64.27
CA GLY A 313 57.23 -66.61 -64.93
C GLY A 313 56.37 -65.92 -65.99
N ASN A 314 56.55 -66.37 -67.23
CA ASN A 314 55.81 -66.01 -68.43
C ASN A 314 54.28 -66.02 -68.28
N GLY A 315 53.64 -64.98 -68.81
CA GLY A 315 52.46 -65.07 -69.67
C GLY A 315 51.12 -65.45 -69.03
N LYS A 316 50.20 -64.47 -68.91
CA LYS A 316 49.19 -64.19 -69.95
C LYS A 316 48.19 -63.15 -69.46
N ALA A 317 47.80 -62.30 -70.39
CA ALA A 317 46.69 -61.38 -70.30
C ALA A 317 45.37 -62.09 -69.97
N ARG A 318 44.55 -61.46 -69.13
CA ARG A 318 43.12 -61.33 -69.42
C ARG A 318 42.56 -60.06 -68.76
N LYS A 319 42.28 -59.07 -69.61
CA LYS A 319 41.20 -58.10 -69.37
C LYS A 319 39.89 -58.88 -69.23
N GLN A 320 39.03 -58.51 -68.28
CA GLN A 320 37.72 -57.90 -68.54
C GLN A 320 36.83 -57.96 -67.29
N LYS A 321 36.19 -56.81 -67.05
CA LYS A 321 34.89 -56.52 -66.43
C LYS A 321 34.64 -56.96 -64.99
#